data_AF-A0A6N7WDK0-F1
#
_entry.id   AF-A0A6N7WDK0-F1
#
_cell.length_a   1.000
_cell.length_b   1.000
_cell.length_c   1.000
_cell.angle_alpha   90.00
_cell.angle_beta   90.00
_cell.angle_gamma   90.00
#
_symmetry.space_group_name_H-M   'P 1'
#
loop_
_entity.id
_entity.type
_entity.pdbx_description
1 polymer ?
#
loop_
_entity_poly.entity_id
_entity_poly.type
_entity_poly.pdbx_seq_one_letter_code
_entity_poly.pdbx_strand_id
1 'polypeptide(L)'
;MMNTRWNLSRYFLTEQRISLFGTRFTDLPDKDYNIDCSYVYILMYYGIILFAIISIGYFVTIRREVKLMRRKELAIMTGFLVAGMSEPFMANLSFKNLTLIFIGECYYVILKELQEKKPDIWWNKKLCLFPWAENYVTVPLKGIGKIKDKFSGVVKKGWRLSLITGLIFGLGVGVFYYKTADVPDAIYADSGISDYWGGEKVKLDRNNLPADFQGEIIGTADGNTDLYVLKGNIIWLELIRGTVTVGIAGVIAGWCVTIILCGIYFGLMDKKRVRK
;
A
#
# COMPACT_ATOMS: atom_id res chain seq x y z
N MET A 1 -15.98 6.13 25.26
CA MET A 1 -15.06 5.69 24.18
C MET A 1 -15.34 4.26 23.69
N MET A 2 -15.51 3.24 24.55
CA MET A 2 -15.77 1.87 24.03
C MET A 2 -17.19 1.69 23.43
N ASN A 3 -18.22 2.25 24.07
CA ASN A 3 -19.61 2.14 23.58
C ASN A 3 -19.83 2.76 22.18
N THR A 4 -19.18 3.89 21.91
CA THR A 4 -19.22 4.54 20.58
C THR A 4 -18.57 3.68 19.50
N ARG A 5 -17.46 2.99 19.78
CA ARG A 5 -16.76 2.08 18.83
C ARG A 5 -17.60 0.88 18.41
N TRP A 6 -18.33 0.29 19.36
CA TRP A 6 -19.27 -0.81 19.08
C TRP A 6 -20.46 -0.34 18.25
N ASN A 7 -20.96 0.87 18.52
CA ASN A 7 -22.06 1.45 17.76
C ASN A 7 -21.64 1.77 16.32
N LEU A 8 -20.43 2.30 16.11
CA LEU A 8 -19.80 2.49 14.79
C LEU A 8 -19.69 1.15 14.05
N SER A 9 -19.13 0.13 14.71
CA SER A 9 -19.00 -1.21 14.12
C SER A 9 -20.35 -1.78 13.69
N ARG A 10 -21.40 -1.58 14.50
CA ARG A 10 -22.77 -2.00 14.16
C ARG A 10 -23.30 -1.24 12.95
N TYR A 11 -23.14 0.09 12.92
CA TYR A 11 -23.55 0.92 11.79
C TYR A 11 -22.93 0.45 10.46
N PHE A 12 -21.62 0.20 10.45
CA PHE A 12 -20.93 -0.32 9.25
C PHE A 12 -21.43 -1.70 8.83
N LEU A 13 -21.82 -2.56 9.76
CA LEU A 13 -22.31 -3.91 9.44
C LEU A 13 -23.77 -3.92 8.97
N THR A 14 -24.58 -2.92 9.34
CA THR A 14 -26.00 -2.87 8.99
C THR A 14 -26.30 -1.97 7.80
N GLU A 15 -25.66 -0.81 7.71
CA GLU A 15 -25.97 0.22 6.71
C GLU A 15 -25.10 0.11 5.45
N GLN A 16 -23.92 -0.51 5.56
CA GLN A 16 -22.99 -0.64 4.44
C GLN A 16 -23.00 -2.06 3.88
N ARG A 17 -22.92 -2.18 2.55
CA ARG A 17 -22.96 -3.47 1.88
C ARG A 17 -21.64 -4.22 2.06
N ILE A 18 -21.72 -5.43 2.60
CA ILE A 18 -20.60 -6.36 2.68
C ILE A 18 -20.35 -6.97 1.30
N SER A 19 -19.13 -6.79 0.77
CA SER A 19 -18.70 -7.31 -0.53
C SER A 19 -17.71 -8.47 -0.37
N LEU A 20 -17.60 -9.32 -1.40
CA LEU A 20 -16.64 -10.42 -1.45
C LEU A 20 -15.18 -9.93 -1.46
N PHE A 21 -14.91 -8.82 -2.16
CA PHE A 21 -13.57 -8.21 -2.34
C PHE A 21 -13.43 -6.85 -1.65
N GLY A 22 -14.38 -6.52 -0.78
CA GLY A 22 -14.43 -5.24 -0.07
C GLY A 22 -15.11 -4.15 -0.89
N THR A 23 -15.42 -3.04 -0.20
CA THR A 23 -16.02 -1.85 -0.79
C THR A 23 -15.29 -0.61 -0.29
N ARG A 24 -15.23 0.43 -1.14
CA ARG A 24 -14.87 1.77 -0.69
C ARG A 24 -16.15 2.46 -0.22
N PHE A 25 -16.17 2.94 1.01
CA PHE A 25 -17.30 3.69 1.53
C PHE A 25 -17.47 4.95 0.69
N THR A 26 -18.64 5.10 0.10
CA THR A 26 -18.95 6.19 -0.85
C THR A 26 -19.88 7.24 -0.25
N ASP A 27 -20.60 6.91 0.83
CA ASP A 27 -21.51 7.82 1.52
C ASP A 27 -21.41 7.63 3.04
N LEU A 28 -20.42 8.27 3.67
CA LEU A 28 -20.33 8.37 5.11
C LEU A 28 -21.10 9.62 5.56
N PRO A 29 -21.98 9.53 6.57
CA PRO A 29 -22.75 10.68 7.06
C PRO A 29 -21.85 11.80 7.59
N ASP A 30 -20.69 11.46 8.16
CA ASP A 30 -19.65 12.38 8.60
C ASP A 30 -18.24 11.78 8.42
N LYS A 31 -17.21 12.63 8.25
CA LYS A 31 -15.80 12.20 8.14
C LYS A 31 -15.22 11.57 9.41
N ASP A 32 -15.90 11.73 10.54
CA ASP A 32 -15.50 11.18 11.85
C ASP A 32 -15.90 9.71 12.04
N TYR A 33 -16.66 9.13 11.10
CA TYR A 33 -17.01 7.71 11.12
C TYR A 33 -15.83 6.86 10.66
N ASN A 34 -14.89 6.61 11.57
CA ASN A 34 -13.76 5.71 11.36
C ASN A 34 -14.02 4.32 11.95
N ILE A 35 -13.61 3.29 11.22
CA ILE A 35 -13.69 1.91 11.71
C ILE A 35 -12.53 1.66 12.67
N ASP A 36 -12.90 1.56 13.94
CA ASP A 36 -11.98 1.43 15.06
C ASP A 36 -11.66 -0.03 15.44
N CYS A 37 -12.28 -1.01 14.77
CA CYS A 37 -12.12 -2.43 15.02
C CYS A 37 -11.44 -3.11 13.83
N SER A 38 -10.31 -3.80 14.06
CA SER A 38 -9.56 -4.46 13.00
C SER A 38 -10.38 -5.49 12.23
N TYR A 39 -11.26 -6.23 12.91
CA TYR A 39 -12.06 -7.28 12.29
C TYR A 39 -13.09 -6.72 11.31
N VAL A 40 -13.82 -5.69 11.73
CA VAL A 40 -14.80 -5.00 10.88
C VAL A 40 -14.07 -4.30 9.75
N TYR A 41 -12.90 -3.71 10.02
CA TYR A 41 -12.09 -3.09 8.99
C TYR A 41 -11.72 -4.09 7.90
N ILE A 42 -11.16 -5.25 8.26
CA ILE A 42 -10.76 -6.27 7.28
C ILE A 42 -11.97 -6.74 6.47
N LEU A 43 -13.08 -7.04 7.15
CA LEU A 43 -14.31 -7.53 6.52
C LEU A 43 -14.88 -6.54 5.51
N MET A 44 -14.90 -5.25 5.85
CA MET A 44 -15.53 -4.22 5.02
C MET A 44 -14.59 -3.73 3.89
N TYR A 45 -13.34 -3.40 4.21
CA TYR A 45 -12.40 -2.83 3.23
C TYR A 45 -11.78 -3.88 2.31
N TYR A 46 -11.48 -5.08 2.81
CA TYR A 46 -10.85 -6.12 2.02
C TYR A 46 -11.82 -7.25 1.62
N GLY A 47 -12.99 -7.31 2.25
CA GLY A 47 -14.05 -8.24 1.90
C GLY A 47 -14.02 -9.57 2.65
N ILE A 48 -15.08 -10.34 2.44
CA ILE A 48 -15.30 -11.64 3.08
C ILE A 48 -14.18 -12.63 2.75
N ILE A 49 -13.66 -12.62 1.52
CA ILE A 49 -12.65 -13.59 1.09
C ILE A 49 -11.37 -13.41 1.90
N LEU A 50 -10.85 -12.17 1.97
CA LEU A 50 -9.62 -11.92 2.71
C LEU A 50 -9.81 -12.10 4.22
N PHE A 51 -10.96 -11.68 4.75
CA PHE A 51 -11.34 -11.92 6.14
C PHE A 51 -11.29 -13.42 6.48
N ALA A 52 -11.93 -14.26 5.67
CA ALA A 52 -11.94 -15.71 5.88
C ALA A 52 -10.54 -16.32 5.82
N ILE A 53 -9.70 -15.92 4.86
CA ILE A 53 -8.32 -16.40 4.73
C ILE A 53 -7.51 -16.08 6.00
N ILE A 54 -7.62 -14.84 6.49
CA ILE A 54 -6.91 -14.40 7.69
C ILE A 54 -7.44 -15.13 8.93
N SER A 55 -8.75 -15.26 9.09
CA SER A 55 -9.36 -16.00 10.19
C SER A 55 -8.94 -17.47 10.22
N ILE A 56 -8.90 -18.12 9.06
CA ILE A 56 -8.39 -19.50 8.92
C ILE A 56 -6.91 -19.55 9.30
N GLY A 57 -6.10 -18.59 8.84
CA GLY A 57 -4.69 -18.46 9.20
C GLY A 57 -4.49 -18.41 10.72
N TYR A 58 -5.16 -17.48 11.41
CA TYR A 58 -5.11 -17.38 12.87
C TYR A 58 -5.54 -18.69 13.55
N PHE A 59 -6.65 -19.28 13.11
CA PHE A 59 -7.17 -20.52 13.70
C PHE A 59 -6.19 -21.69 13.58
N VAL A 60 -5.61 -21.87 12.39
CA VAL A 60 -4.63 -22.94 12.11
C VAL A 60 -3.35 -22.71 12.91
N THR A 61 -2.84 -21.47 12.95
CA THR A 61 -1.65 -21.12 13.74
C THR A 61 -1.87 -21.36 15.22
N ILE A 62 -2.97 -20.87 15.80
CA ILE A 62 -3.29 -21.09 17.23
C ILE A 62 -3.39 -22.58 17.53
N ARG A 63 -4.11 -23.35 16.71
CA ARG A 63 -4.23 -24.80 16.89
C ARG A 63 -2.86 -25.50 16.87
N ARG A 64 -1.96 -25.06 16.00
CA ARG A 64 -0.58 -25.57 15.93
C ARG A 64 0.20 -25.20 17.19
N GLU A 65 0.20 -23.94 17.59
CA GLU A 65 0.95 -23.48 18.77
C GLU A 65 0.45 -24.15 20.06
N VAL A 66 -0.87 -24.41 20.17
CA VAL A 66 -1.45 -25.21 21.27
C VAL A 66 -0.88 -26.62 21.29
N LYS A 67 -0.85 -27.30 20.14
CA LYS A 67 -0.27 -28.65 20.03
C LYS A 67 1.22 -28.69 20.35
N LEU A 68 1.96 -27.66 19.95
CA LEU A 68 3.40 -27.54 20.19
C LEU A 68 3.74 -26.99 21.58
N MET A 69 2.73 -26.71 22.42
CA MET A 69 2.89 -26.15 23.78
C MET A 69 3.70 -24.83 23.82
N ARG A 70 3.59 -24.01 22.77
CA ARG A 70 4.28 -22.72 22.59
C ARG A 70 3.52 -21.60 23.31
N ARG A 71 3.65 -21.59 24.64
CA ARG A 71 2.84 -20.74 25.53
C ARG A 71 3.11 -19.23 25.35
N LYS A 72 4.32 -18.83 24.96
CA LYS A 72 4.69 -17.40 24.80
C LYS A 72 4.04 -16.83 23.55
N GLU A 73 4.14 -17.56 22.45
CA GLU A 73 3.58 -17.25 21.14
C GLU A 73 2.06 -17.18 21.23
N LEU A 74 1.43 -18.13 21.92
CA LEU A 74 -0.02 -18.10 22.21
C LEU A 74 -0.45 -16.88 23.02
N ALA A 75 0.31 -16.51 24.04
CA ALA A 75 0.01 -15.33 24.85
C ALA A 75 0.05 -14.04 24.02
N ILE A 76 1.06 -13.90 23.15
CA ILE A 76 1.18 -12.77 22.23
C ILE A 76 0.00 -12.76 21.25
N MET A 77 -0.29 -13.90 20.59
CA MET A 77 -1.41 -14.02 19.64
C MET A 77 -2.74 -13.65 20.29
N THR A 78 -3.00 -14.15 21.49
CA THR A 78 -4.25 -13.86 22.22
C THR A 78 -4.34 -12.40 22.62
N GLY A 79 -3.26 -11.80 23.11
CA GLY A 79 -3.21 -10.38 23.45
C GLY A 79 -3.48 -9.48 22.23
N PHE A 80 -2.88 -9.81 21.09
CA PHE A 80 -3.10 -9.08 19.83
C PHE A 80 -4.52 -9.26 19.29
N LEU A 81 -5.13 -10.44 19.42
CA LEU A 81 -6.52 -10.67 19.02
C LEU A 81 -7.49 -9.83 19.85
N VAL A 82 -7.27 -9.74 21.17
CA VAL A 82 -8.09 -8.91 22.06
C VAL A 82 -7.87 -7.43 21.75
N ALA A 83 -6.63 -6.99 21.60
CA ALA A 83 -6.31 -5.60 21.25
C ALA A 83 -6.82 -5.20 19.84
N GLY A 84 -6.91 -6.15 18.91
CA GLY A 84 -7.51 -5.94 17.58
C GLY A 84 -9.02 -5.65 17.61
N MET A 85 -9.70 -5.91 18.74
CA MET A 85 -11.09 -5.50 18.94
C MET A 85 -11.19 -3.99 19.22
N SER A 86 -10.20 -3.42 19.89
CA SER A 86 -10.19 -2.00 20.27
C SER A 86 -9.49 -1.11 19.24
N GLU A 87 -8.59 -1.64 18.42
CA GLU A 87 -7.78 -0.84 17.49
C GLU A 87 -7.67 -1.50 16.09
N PRO A 88 -7.47 -0.71 15.02
CA PRO A 88 -7.36 -1.20 13.64
C PRO A 88 -5.96 -1.70 13.24
N PHE A 89 -5.00 -1.83 14.17
CA PHE A 89 -3.62 -2.19 13.80
C PHE A 89 -3.50 -3.60 13.20
N MET A 90 -4.38 -4.54 13.57
CA MET A 90 -4.34 -5.92 13.08
C MET A 90 -4.79 -6.01 11.62
N ALA A 91 -5.59 -5.04 11.16
CA ALA A 91 -6.00 -4.87 9.77
C ALA A 91 -4.89 -4.32 8.87
N ASN A 92 -3.84 -3.75 9.45
CA ASN A 92 -2.63 -3.42 8.69
C ASN A 92 -1.83 -4.71 8.44
N LEU A 93 -1.94 -5.26 7.24
CA LEU A 93 -1.25 -6.47 6.78
C LEU A 93 0.26 -6.29 6.56
N SER A 94 0.89 -5.43 7.35
CA SER A 94 2.30 -5.06 7.26
C SER A 94 2.98 -5.18 8.63
N PHE A 95 4.15 -4.59 8.81
CA PHE A 95 5.02 -4.72 9.99
C PHE A 95 4.36 -4.33 11.32
N LYS A 96 3.26 -3.58 11.29
CA LYS A 96 2.49 -3.21 12.49
C LYS A 96 1.77 -4.41 13.12
N ASN A 97 1.53 -5.48 12.37
CA ASN A 97 0.91 -6.69 12.89
C ASN A 97 1.95 -7.81 13.11
N LEU A 98 2.52 -7.87 14.31
CA LEU A 98 3.55 -8.86 14.67
C LEU A 98 3.06 -10.31 14.58
N THR A 99 1.76 -10.55 14.76
CA THR A 99 1.19 -11.90 14.69
C THR A 99 1.27 -12.54 13.31
N LEU A 100 1.43 -11.73 12.26
CA LEU A 100 1.60 -12.19 10.88
C LEU A 100 2.90 -12.98 10.68
N ILE A 101 3.90 -12.75 11.53
CA ILE A 101 5.15 -13.53 11.55
C ILE A 101 4.87 -14.98 11.96
N PHE A 102 4.06 -15.19 13.00
CA PHE A 102 3.69 -16.53 13.46
C PHE A 102 2.80 -17.26 12.44
N ILE A 103 1.88 -16.53 11.80
CA ILE A 103 1.07 -17.07 10.70
C ILE A 103 1.97 -17.44 9.52
N GLY A 104 2.95 -16.60 9.17
CA GLY A 104 3.94 -16.87 8.13
C GLY A 104 4.79 -18.11 8.42
N GLU A 105 5.29 -18.25 9.64
CA GLU A 105 5.99 -19.47 10.08
C GLU A 105 5.10 -20.71 9.98
N CYS A 106 3.82 -20.58 10.37
CA CYS A 106 2.81 -21.63 10.21
C CYS A 106 2.63 -22.06 8.76
N TYR A 107 2.47 -21.07 7.88
CA TYR A 107 2.33 -21.27 6.45
C TYR A 107 3.55 -22.00 5.86
N TYR A 108 4.78 -21.57 6.18
CA TYR A 108 6.00 -22.20 5.66
C TYR A 108 6.16 -23.65 6.09
N VAL A 109 5.86 -23.98 7.35
CA VAL A 109 5.95 -25.37 7.86
C VAL A 109 4.91 -26.25 7.16
N ILE A 110 3.66 -25.79 7.05
CA ILE A 110 2.59 -26.54 6.38
C ILE A 110 2.92 -26.75 4.90
N LEU A 111 3.43 -25.72 4.21
CA LEU A 111 3.88 -25.85 2.83
C LEU A 111 5.01 -26.87 2.68
N LYS A 112 5.98 -26.88 3.59
CA LYS A 112 7.08 -27.85 3.57
C LYS A 112 6.56 -29.28 3.71
N GLU A 113 5.67 -29.53 4.67
CA GLU A 113 5.04 -30.84 4.85
C GLU A 113 4.20 -31.26 3.63
N LEU A 114 3.49 -30.32 2.99
CA LEU A 114 2.72 -30.57 1.77
C LEU A 114 3.63 -30.88 0.57
N GLN A 115 4.77 -30.18 0.47
CA GLN A 115 5.77 -30.41 -0.57
C GLN A 115 6.40 -31.81 -0.42
N GLU A 116 6.71 -32.23 0.81
CA GLU A 116 7.25 -33.57 1.10
C GLU A 116 6.24 -34.68 0.80
N LYS A 117 4.95 -34.47 1.09
CA LYS A 117 3.89 -35.48 0.87
C LYS A 117 3.39 -35.57 -0.57
N LYS A 118 3.40 -34.46 -1.31
CA LYS A 118 2.88 -34.39 -2.70
C LYS A 118 3.76 -33.48 -3.57
N PRO A 119 4.90 -33.98 -4.07
CA PRO A 119 5.83 -33.19 -4.87
C PRO A 119 5.29 -32.81 -6.26
N ASP A 120 4.28 -33.52 -6.77
CA ASP A 120 3.78 -33.36 -8.14
C ASP A 120 2.85 -32.14 -8.34
N ILE A 121 2.42 -31.47 -7.26
CA ILE A 121 1.53 -30.31 -7.34
C ILE A 121 2.33 -29.08 -7.80
N TRP A 122 1.87 -28.40 -8.86
CA TRP A 122 2.59 -27.27 -9.46
C TRP A 122 2.87 -26.10 -8.49
N TRP A 123 1.95 -25.83 -7.55
CA TRP A 123 2.10 -24.78 -6.54
C TRP A 123 3.09 -25.16 -5.40
N ASN A 124 3.48 -26.44 -5.29
CA ASN A 124 4.53 -26.90 -4.37
C ASN A 124 5.94 -26.71 -4.96
N LYS A 125 6.07 -26.26 -6.21
CA LYS A 125 7.36 -25.89 -6.80
C LYS A 125 7.77 -24.52 -6.26
N LYS A 126 8.89 -24.48 -5.54
CA LYS A 126 9.49 -23.23 -5.03
C LYS A 126 9.70 -22.23 -6.19
N LEU A 127 8.90 -21.18 -6.22
CA LEU A 127 9.09 -20.04 -7.12
C LEU A 127 10.22 -19.17 -6.57
N CYS A 128 11.43 -19.38 -7.09
CA CYS A 128 12.61 -18.61 -6.71
C CYS A 128 12.55 -17.22 -7.38
N LEU A 129 12.14 -16.20 -6.63
CA LEU A 129 12.05 -14.81 -7.11
C LEU A 129 13.43 -14.17 -7.35
N PHE A 130 14.46 -14.60 -6.59
CA PHE A 130 15.83 -14.08 -6.68
C PHE A 130 16.87 -15.21 -6.67
N PRO A 131 17.25 -15.74 -7.85
CA PRO A 131 18.20 -16.85 -7.99
C PRO A 131 19.65 -16.58 -7.55
N TRP A 132 19.96 -15.38 -7.06
CA TRP A 132 21.32 -14.97 -6.67
C TRP A 132 21.66 -15.18 -5.18
N ALA A 133 20.67 -15.58 -4.36
CA ALA A 133 20.81 -15.58 -2.90
C ALA A 133 21.03 -16.98 -2.30
N GLU A 134 20.77 -18.05 -3.05
CA GLU A 134 20.93 -19.43 -2.55
C GLU A 134 21.56 -20.33 -3.62
N ASN A 135 22.85 -20.62 -3.45
CA ASN A 135 23.61 -21.66 -4.17
C ASN A 135 23.19 -23.05 -3.61
N TYR A 136 23.02 -24.19 -4.29
CA TYR A 136 23.25 -24.72 -5.65
C TYR A 136 22.20 -25.82 -5.96
N VAL A 137 21.82 -26.02 -7.23
CA VAL A 137 21.82 -27.29 -8.01
C VAL A 137 21.17 -27.03 -9.38
N THR A 138 21.88 -27.41 -10.44
CA THR A 138 21.61 -27.12 -11.85
C THR A 138 20.59 -28.06 -12.48
N VAL A 139 19.51 -27.51 -13.05
CA VAL A 139 18.65 -28.20 -14.04
C VAL A 139 18.80 -27.49 -15.39
N PRO A 140 19.18 -28.20 -16.47
CA PRO A 140 19.45 -27.57 -17.76
C PRO A 140 18.13 -27.26 -18.50
N LEU A 141 17.57 -26.08 -18.26
CA LEU A 141 16.44 -25.56 -19.05
C LEU A 141 16.96 -24.87 -20.33
N LYS A 142 17.09 -25.68 -21.39
CA LYS A 142 17.29 -25.21 -22.78
C LYS A 142 16.11 -24.29 -23.18
N GLY A 143 16.31 -22.98 -23.14
CA GLY A 143 15.38 -22.00 -23.71
C GLY A 143 15.31 -20.66 -22.99
N ILE A 144 15.35 -20.67 -21.64
CA ILE A 144 15.16 -19.45 -20.84
C ILE A 144 16.44 -18.59 -20.79
N GLY A 145 17.62 -19.21 -20.91
CA GLY A 145 18.91 -18.49 -20.96
C GLY A 145 18.96 -17.45 -22.08
N LYS A 146 18.45 -17.76 -23.28
CA LYS A 146 18.50 -16.83 -24.43
C LYS A 146 17.71 -15.54 -24.21
N ILE A 147 16.60 -15.58 -23.46
CA ILE A 147 15.79 -14.39 -23.16
C ILE A 147 16.45 -13.57 -22.06
N LYS A 148 16.98 -14.24 -21.01
CA LYS A 148 17.70 -13.61 -19.91
C LYS A 148 18.99 -12.93 -20.38
N ASP A 149 19.72 -13.55 -21.30
CA ASP A 149 20.97 -13.01 -21.86
C ASP A 149 20.69 -11.84 -22.81
N LYS A 150 19.61 -11.91 -23.60
CA LYS A 150 19.16 -10.77 -24.43
C LYS A 150 18.69 -9.59 -23.57
N PHE A 151 17.87 -9.83 -22.55
CA PHE A 151 17.33 -8.77 -21.69
C PHE A 151 18.43 -8.13 -20.84
N SER A 152 19.31 -8.93 -20.22
CA SER A 152 20.45 -8.40 -19.47
C SER A 152 21.47 -7.66 -20.36
N GLY A 153 21.63 -8.09 -21.61
CA GLY A 153 22.44 -7.39 -22.61
C GLY A 153 21.86 -6.02 -22.99
N VAL A 154 20.55 -5.92 -23.16
CA VAL A 154 19.85 -4.65 -23.44
C VAL A 154 19.94 -3.71 -22.23
N VAL A 155 19.69 -4.23 -21.03
CA VAL A 155 19.74 -3.43 -19.79
C VAL A 155 21.18 -2.93 -19.53
N LYS A 156 22.21 -3.77 -19.68
CA LYS A 156 23.62 -3.34 -19.49
C LYS A 156 24.07 -2.31 -20.52
N LYS A 157 23.62 -2.42 -21.78
CA LYS A 157 23.97 -1.47 -22.85
C LYS A 157 23.22 -0.15 -22.76
N GLY A 158 21.95 -0.18 -22.33
CA GLY A 158 21.10 1.00 -22.20
C GLY A 158 21.14 1.69 -20.83
N TRP A 159 21.75 1.07 -19.82
CA TRP A 159 21.65 1.51 -18.41
C TRP A 159 22.06 2.96 -18.17
N ARG A 160 23.20 3.39 -18.74
CA ARG A 160 23.70 4.76 -18.58
C ARG A 160 22.79 5.78 -19.25
N LEU A 161 22.31 5.47 -20.46
CA LEU A 161 21.38 6.34 -21.19
C LEU A 161 20.04 6.43 -20.45
N SER A 162 19.56 5.29 -19.96
CA SER A 162 18.29 5.13 -19.27
C SER A 162 18.24 5.89 -17.95
N LEU A 163 19.36 5.90 -17.20
CA LEU A 163 19.50 6.75 -16.01
C LEU A 163 19.42 8.24 -16.36
N ILE A 164 20.14 8.69 -17.38
CA ILE A 164 20.18 10.10 -17.79
C ILE A 164 18.79 10.55 -18.26
N THR A 165 18.14 9.76 -19.12
CA THR A 165 16.78 10.07 -19.60
C THR A 165 15.74 10.01 -18.50
N GLY A 166 15.87 9.07 -17.56
CA GLY A 166 15.02 9.03 -16.38
C GLY A 166 15.17 10.31 -15.56
N LEU A 167 16.40 10.74 -15.29
CA LEU A 167 16.68 11.96 -14.52
C LEU A 167 16.13 13.22 -15.21
N ILE A 168 16.32 13.34 -16.53
CA ILE A 168 15.79 14.46 -17.32
C ILE A 168 14.25 14.45 -17.32
N PHE A 169 13.63 13.28 -17.51
CA PHE A 169 12.17 13.17 -17.53
C PHE A 169 11.57 13.44 -16.15
N GLY A 170 12.17 12.92 -15.08
CA GLY A 170 11.77 13.18 -13.71
C GLY A 170 11.89 14.66 -13.33
N LEU A 171 12.99 15.32 -13.69
CA LEU A 171 13.15 16.77 -13.50
C LEU A 171 12.12 17.55 -14.31
N GLY A 172 11.88 17.16 -15.57
CA GLY A 172 10.90 17.82 -16.44
C GLY A 172 9.49 17.76 -15.89
N VAL A 173 9.02 16.57 -15.50
CA VAL A 173 7.67 16.39 -14.95
C VAL A 173 7.56 17.02 -13.55
N GLY A 174 8.62 16.95 -12.73
CA GLY A 174 8.67 17.62 -11.43
C GLY A 174 8.56 19.15 -11.56
N VAL A 175 9.32 19.77 -12.47
CA VAL A 175 9.25 21.22 -12.73
C VAL A 175 7.90 21.61 -13.33
N PHE A 176 7.34 20.77 -14.20
CA PHE A 176 5.99 20.98 -14.73
C PHE A 176 4.96 20.99 -13.60
N TYR A 177 4.98 19.98 -12.74
CA TYR A 177 4.09 19.89 -11.58
C TYR A 177 4.26 21.09 -10.65
N TYR A 178 5.50 21.49 -10.34
CA TYR A 178 5.76 22.67 -9.50
C TYR A 178 5.15 23.96 -10.07
N LYS A 179 5.07 24.10 -11.41
CA LYS A 179 4.48 25.28 -12.06
C LYS A 179 2.97 25.21 -12.24
N THR A 180 2.40 24.01 -12.30
CA THR A 180 0.96 23.80 -12.57
C THR A 180 0.18 23.36 -11.35
N ALA A 181 0.84 23.07 -10.23
CA ALA A 181 0.17 22.70 -9.01
C ALA A 181 -0.58 23.92 -8.46
N ASP A 182 -1.89 23.77 -8.31
CA ASP A 182 -2.70 24.71 -7.55
C ASP A 182 -2.29 24.59 -6.08
N VAL A 183 -1.64 25.63 -5.57
CA VAL A 183 -1.21 25.69 -4.18
C VAL A 183 -2.25 26.48 -3.41
N PRO A 184 -2.98 25.86 -2.47
CA PRO A 184 -3.96 26.59 -1.66
C PRO A 184 -3.24 27.59 -0.73
N ASP A 185 -3.86 28.74 -0.50
CA ASP A 185 -3.29 29.80 0.37
C ASP A 185 -3.31 29.41 1.85
N ALA A 186 -4.24 28.51 2.23
CA ALA A 186 -4.38 28.00 3.58
C ALA A 186 -5.08 26.65 3.59
N ILE A 187 -4.66 25.77 4.50
CA ILE A 187 -5.36 24.52 4.77
C ILE A 187 -6.18 24.71 6.05
N TYR A 188 -7.49 24.51 5.95
CA TYR A 188 -8.43 24.63 7.07
C TYR A 188 -8.75 23.22 7.57
N ALA A 189 -8.18 22.85 8.71
CA ALA A 189 -8.33 21.52 9.29
C ALA A 189 -9.22 21.57 10.53
N ASP A 190 -10.18 20.66 10.65
CA ASP A 190 -11.06 20.62 11.82
C ASP A 190 -10.28 20.40 13.12
N SER A 191 -10.64 21.17 14.15
CA SER A 191 -10.03 21.06 15.48
C SER A 191 -10.29 19.73 16.17
N GLY A 192 -11.31 18.97 15.77
CA GLY A 192 -11.56 17.61 16.25
C GLY A 192 -10.62 16.55 15.69
N ILE A 193 -10.00 16.80 14.53
CA ILE A 193 -9.10 15.86 13.84
C ILE A 193 -7.62 16.27 13.92
N SER A 194 -7.33 17.42 14.51
CA SER A 194 -5.99 18.01 14.57
C SER A 194 -5.58 18.34 16.00
N ASP A 195 -4.52 17.70 16.49
CA ASP A 195 -3.87 18.02 17.77
C ASP A 195 -3.02 19.30 17.70
N TYR A 196 -3.42 20.29 16.89
CA TYR A 196 -2.69 21.53 16.73
C TYR A 196 -3.25 22.63 17.65
N TRP A 197 -2.64 22.88 18.80
CA TRP A 197 -3.23 23.73 19.85
C TRP A 197 -2.91 25.23 19.74
N GLY A 198 -2.12 25.66 18.75
CA GLY A 198 -1.55 27.02 18.70
C GLY A 198 -2.01 27.92 17.55
N GLY A 199 -2.91 27.45 16.68
CA GLY A 199 -3.30 28.16 15.45
C GLY A 199 -4.46 29.12 15.60
N GLU A 200 -4.57 30.06 14.66
CA GLU A 200 -5.78 30.84 14.41
C GLU A 200 -6.94 29.89 14.07
N LYS A 201 -8.10 30.10 14.70
CA LYS A 201 -9.31 29.30 14.49
C LYS A 201 -10.35 30.12 13.74
N VAL A 202 -10.91 29.54 12.67
CA VAL A 202 -11.96 30.18 11.87
C VAL A 202 -13.11 29.20 11.69
N LYS A 203 -14.34 29.71 11.75
CA LYS A 203 -15.54 28.95 11.40
C LYS A 203 -15.89 29.23 9.95
N LEU A 204 -15.82 28.22 9.10
CA LEU A 204 -16.22 28.31 7.70
C LEU A 204 -17.42 27.40 7.45
N ASP A 205 -18.37 27.89 6.66
CA ASP A 205 -19.46 27.10 6.11
C ASP A 205 -19.17 26.83 4.64
N ARG A 206 -19.13 25.54 4.26
CA ARG A 206 -18.84 25.09 2.89
C ARG A 206 -19.90 25.56 1.89
N ASN A 207 -21.12 25.83 2.35
CA ASN A 207 -22.23 26.31 1.51
C ASN A 207 -22.22 27.83 1.32
N ASN A 208 -21.44 28.55 2.13
CA ASN A 208 -21.36 30.01 2.11
C ASN A 208 -19.89 30.48 2.13
N LEU A 209 -19.10 29.98 1.18
CA LEU A 209 -17.70 30.36 1.03
C LEU A 209 -17.58 31.69 0.26
N PRO A 210 -16.61 32.56 0.62
CA PRO A 210 -16.29 33.76 -0.16
C PRO A 210 -15.96 33.39 -1.61
N ALA A 211 -16.35 34.22 -2.57
CA ALA A 211 -16.10 33.97 -4.00
C ALA A 211 -14.60 33.87 -4.36
N ASP A 212 -13.72 34.46 -3.54
CA ASP A 212 -12.26 34.43 -3.71
C ASP A 212 -11.56 33.37 -2.83
N PHE A 213 -12.28 32.36 -2.34
CA PHE A 213 -11.71 31.36 -1.44
C PHE A 213 -10.80 30.36 -2.18
N GLN A 214 -9.49 30.47 -1.98
CA GLN A 214 -8.46 29.56 -2.49
C GLN A 214 -7.84 28.66 -1.40
N GLY A 215 -8.65 28.24 -0.42
CA GLY A 215 -8.23 27.37 0.68
C GLY A 215 -8.66 25.91 0.50
N GLU A 216 -7.90 24.97 1.04
CA GLU A 216 -8.29 23.56 1.08
C GLU A 216 -8.92 23.24 2.45
N ILE A 217 -10.13 22.64 2.45
CA ILE A 217 -10.87 22.34 3.68
C ILE A 217 -10.81 20.83 3.98
N ILE A 218 -10.19 20.49 5.10
CA ILE A 218 -10.05 19.13 5.62
C ILE A 218 -10.91 18.98 6.88
N GLY A 219 -12.13 18.49 6.70
CA GLY A 219 -13.05 18.22 7.81
C GLY A 219 -14.50 18.52 7.44
N THR A 220 -15.33 18.72 8.46
CA THR A 220 -16.74 19.14 8.39
C THR A 220 -16.79 20.66 8.55
N ALA A 221 -17.12 21.36 7.48
CA ALA A 221 -17.18 22.83 7.45
C ALA A 221 -18.64 23.28 7.48
N ASP A 222 -19.27 23.07 8.63
CA ASP A 222 -20.71 23.30 8.86
C ASP A 222 -20.98 24.68 9.50
N GLY A 223 -20.00 25.59 9.49
CA GLY A 223 -20.10 26.93 10.08
C GLY A 223 -20.11 26.99 11.61
N ASN A 224 -20.31 25.86 12.31
CA ASN A 224 -20.29 25.80 13.77
C ASN A 224 -18.97 25.31 14.37
N THR A 225 -18.23 24.49 13.61
CA THR A 225 -16.99 23.86 14.06
C THR A 225 -15.79 24.78 13.86
N ASP A 226 -14.90 24.81 14.86
CA ASP A 226 -13.65 25.56 14.77
C ASP A 226 -12.67 24.81 13.84
N LEU A 227 -12.24 25.46 12.76
CA LEU A 227 -11.19 24.97 11.87
C LEU A 227 -9.89 25.70 12.19
N TYR A 228 -8.80 24.96 12.37
CA TYR A 228 -7.45 25.52 12.43
C TYR A 228 -7.00 25.98 11.05
N VAL A 229 -6.48 27.20 11.00
CA VAL A 229 -5.89 27.78 9.80
C VAL A 229 -4.40 27.43 9.76
N LEU A 230 -4.04 26.47 8.92
CA LEU A 230 -2.66 26.07 8.68
C LEU A 230 -2.10 26.90 7.51
N LYS A 231 -1.28 27.89 7.85
CA LYS A 231 -0.56 28.75 6.89
C LYS A 231 0.95 28.62 7.05
N GLY A 232 1.69 28.96 6.00
CA GLY A 232 3.16 29.03 6.03
C GLY A 232 3.85 27.75 5.57
N ASN A 233 4.89 27.31 6.28
CA ASN A 233 5.83 26.28 5.80
C ASN A 233 5.18 24.92 5.49
N ILE A 234 4.02 24.61 6.06
CA ILE A 234 3.32 23.34 5.81
C ILE A 234 2.87 23.24 4.34
N ILE A 235 2.35 24.34 3.78
CA ILE A 235 1.88 24.40 2.39
C ILE A 235 3.07 24.25 1.44
N TRP A 236 4.17 24.93 1.75
CA TRP A 236 5.44 24.77 1.03
C TRP A 236 5.98 23.34 1.07
N LEU A 237 5.91 22.70 2.24
CA LEU A 237 6.35 21.32 2.41
C LEU A 237 5.48 20.34 1.62
N GLU A 238 4.17 20.57 1.56
CA GLU A 238 3.23 19.78 0.77
C GLU A 238 3.53 19.89 -0.73
N LEU A 239 3.78 21.12 -1.23
CA LEU A 239 4.19 21.37 -2.62
C LEU A 239 5.51 20.68 -2.96
N ILE A 240 6.52 20.80 -2.08
CA ILE A 240 7.81 20.13 -2.25
C ILE A 240 7.62 18.61 -2.26
N ARG A 241 6.82 18.08 -1.33
CA ARG A 241 6.54 16.65 -1.26
C ARG A 241 5.89 16.14 -2.56
N GLY A 242 4.84 16.82 -3.03
CA GLY A 242 4.18 16.48 -4.30
C GLY A 242 5.14 16.53 -5.49
N THR A 243 5.96 17.59 -5.57
CA THR A 243 6.98 17.76 -6.61
C THR A 243 8.00 16.63 -6.62
N VAL A 244 8.50 16.23 -5.44
CA VAL A 244 9.45 15.12 -5.29
C VAL A 244 8.79 13.78 -5.67
N THR A 245 7.55 13.54 -5.22
CA THR A 245 6.83 12.30 -5.55
C THR A 245 6.62 12.15 -7.06
N VAL A 246 6.13 13.20 -7.72
CA VAL A 246 5.90 13.20 -9.18
C VAL A 246 7.24 13.11 -9.92
N GLY A 247 8.28 13.79 -9.44
CA GLY A 247 9.63 13.71 -9.99
C GLY A 247 10.18 12.28 -9.97
N ILE A 248 10.10 11.59 -8.83
CA ILE A 248 10.54 10.18 -8.69
C ILE A 248 9.73 9.27 -9.61
N ALA A 249 8.41 9.45 -9.68
CA ALA A 249 7.56 8.69 -10.60
C ALA A 249 7.97 8.90 -12.06
N GLY A 250 8.30 10.14 -12.44
CA GLY A 250 8.85 10.48 -13.75
C GLY A 250 10.20 9.80 -14.03
N VAL A 251 11.11 9.73 -13.05
CA VAL A 251 12.39 9.01 -13.22
C VAL A 251 12.15 7.55 -13.56
N ILE A 252 11.25 6.88 -12.83
CA ILE A 252 10.92 5.46 -13.06
C ILE A 252 10.29 5.27 -14.43
N ALA A 253 9.35 6.14 -14.82
CA ALA A 253 8.69 6.07 -16.13
C ALA A 253 9.71 6.25 -17.28
N GLY A 254 10.57 7.26 -17.20
CA GLY A 254 11.62 7.52 -18.20
C GLY A 254 12.62 6.37 -18.32
N TRP A 255 12.95 5.73 -17.19
CA TRP A 255 13.81 4.54 -17.14
C TRP A 255 13.15 3.35 -17.87
N CYS A 256 11.89 3.07 -17.58
CA CYS A 256 11.13 1.99 -18.24
C CYS A 256 11.00 2.19 -19.75
N VAL A 257 10.65 3.40 -20.20
CA VAL A 257 10.47 3.72 -21.63
C VAL A 257 11.77 3.50 -22.41
N THR A 258 12.90 3.94 -21.86
CA THR A 258 14.20 3.80 -22.54
C THR A 258 14.71 2.38 -22.61
N ILE A 259 14.46 1.55 -21.60
CA ILE A 259 14.77 0.12 -21.65
C ILE A 259 13.94 -0.58 -22.75
N ILE A 260 12.66 -0.23 -22.88
CA ILE A 260 11.77 -0.78 -23.91
C ILE A 260 12.26 -0.36 -25.32
N LEU A 261 12.55 0.93 -25.53
CA LEU A 261 13.05 1.45 -26.81
C LEU A 261 14.40 0.83 -27.19
N CYS A 262 15.32 0.66 -26.23
CA CYS A 262 16.57 -0.05 -26.45
C CYS A 262 16.31 -1.50 -26.86
N GLY A 263 15.37 -2.19 -26.20
CA GLY A 263 14.97 -3.55 -26.54
C GLY A 263 14.45 -3.68 -27.97
N ILE A 264 13.60 -2.75 -28.41
CA ILE A 264 13.06 -2.71 -29.78
C ILE A 264 14.18 -2.43 -30.80
N TYR A 265 15.04 -1.45 -30.54
CA TYR A 265 16.16 -1.09 -31.43
C TYR A 265 17.13 -2.25 -31.63
N PHE A 266 17.53 -2.92 -30.54
CA PHE A 266 18.42 -4.08 -30.64
C PHE A 266 17.74 -5.29 -31.29
N GLY A 267 16.43 -5.49 -31.07
CA GLY A 267 15.65 -6.52 -31.76
C GLY A 267 15.56 -6.32 -33.28
N LEU A 268 15.47 -5.06 -33.74
CA LEU A 268 15.46 -4.71 -35.16
C LEU A 268 16.85 -4.86 -35.82
N MET A 269 17.92 -4.52 -35.09
CA MET A 269 19.31 -4.66 -35.55
C MET A 269 19.73 -6.12 -35.71
N ASP A 270 19.27 -7.02 -34.82
CA ASP A 270 19.54 -8.46 -34.89
C ASP A 270 18.88 -9.08 -36.15
N LYS A 271 17.66 -8.66 -36.49
CA LYS A 271 16.95 -9.10 -37.72
C LYS A 271 17.63 -8.64 -39.01
N LYS A 272 18.25 -7.45 -39.05
CA LYS A 272 18.99 -6.96 -40.22
C LYS A 272 20.31 -7.71 -40.45
N ARG A 273 20.94 -8.23 -39.40
CA ARG A 273 22.23 -8.93 -39.47
C ARG A 273 22.12 -10.38 -39.97
N VAL A 274 20.94 -10.98 -39.89
CA VAL A 274 20.63 -12.34 -40.39
C VAL A 274 20.25 -12.36 -41.88
N ARG A 275 20.00 -11.19 -42.49
CA ARG A 275 19.59 -11.04 -43.90
C ARG A 275 20.73 -10.63 -44.86
N LYS A 276 21.98 -10.58 -44.38
CA LYS A 276 23.19 -10.44 -45.21
C LYS A 276 23.98 -11.73 -45.13
#